data_AF-A0A6A6GSK7-F1
#
_entry.id   AF-A0A6A6GSK7-F1
#
_cell.length_a   1.000
_cell.length_b   1.000
_cell.length_c   1.000
_cell.angle_alpha   90.00
_cell.angle_beta   90.00
_cell.angle_gamma   90.00
#
_symmetry.space_group_name_H-M   'P 1'
#
loop_
_entity.id
_entity.type
_entity.pdbx_description
1 polymer ?
#
loop_
_entity_poly.entity_id
_entity_poly.type
_entity_poly.pdbx_seq_one_letter_code
_entity_poly.pdbx_strand_id
1 'polypeptide(L)'
;MYLSKTHSLALLIAVARASRFLNHPSRVLRRNPPTPSAYPLGDACGHEWQYLNFNPDDDTDEAHLRTLHDIICGDEMRAISSYGQFSAQDVLAPYKRYFPESDEEDDFQTHVKDVLGLIAGMSDTDGAIGSIVGTFVVDNLDFGANDGDGTNCAEEGTLAYTLTDQLDKREKIHFCDPSWTRGSAGDVDCASLDPYPSTKMDSFSRIALHEMMHYSSVGPQTSLKEQIVDVKNEDLQPAYDPPRVHGLLDPAQDDNPAPTEINADSYAWMSLDAWISRKCSKDAEGNDWASFFTQNPPPYEHED
;
A
#
# COMPACT_ATOMS: atom_id res chain seq x y z
N MET A 1 17.54 4.23 -74.30
CA MET A 1 18.01 3.63 -73.03
C MET A 1 17.22 4.24 -71.88
N TYR A 2 16.62 3.36 -71.07
CA TYR A 2 16.05 3.55 -69.73
C TYR A 2 14.93 4.57 -69.50
N LEU A 3 13.68 4.08 -69.55
CA LEU A 3 12.55 4.59 -68.77
C LEU A 3 12.54 3.86 -67.42
N SER A 4 12.76 4.62 -66.35
CA SER A 4 12.75 4.18 -64.96
C SER A 4 11.31 3.86 -64.51
N LYS A 5 11.09 2.62 -64.02
CA LYS A 5 9.85 2.21 -63.36
C LYS A 5 10.07 2.18 -61.85
N THR A 6 9.63 3.22 -61.15
CA THR A 6 9.48 3.21 -59.70
C THR A 6 8.31 2.31 -59.32
N HIS A 7 8.58 1.24 -58.58
CA HIS A 7 7.56 0.40 -57.94
C HIS A 7 7.43 0.87 -56.50
N SER A 8 6.31 1.50 -56.17
CA SER A 8 5.92 1.78 -54.79
C SER A 8 5.45 0.48 -54.14
N LEU A 9 6.24 -0.04 -53.21
CA LEU A 9 5.88 -1.18 -52.37
C LEU A 9 4.94 -0.67 -51.26
N ALA A 10 3.66 -1.02 -51.35
CA ALA A 10 2.70 -0.77 -50.28
C ALA A 10 2.94 -1.77 -49.14
N LEU A 11 3.42 -1.27 -48.01
CA LEU A 11 3.58 -2.06 -46.77
C LEU A 11 2.21 -2.16 -46.08
N LEU A 12 1.55 -3.31 -46.26
CA LEU A 12 0.36 -3.67 -45.47
C LEU A 12 0.82 -4.05 -44.06
N ILE A 13 0.60 -3.15 -43.10
CA ILE A 13 0.73 -3.45 -41.67
C ILE A 13 -0.48 -4.32 -41.30
N ALA A 14 -0.28 -5.64 -41.26
CA ALA A 14 -1.21 -6.53 -40.60
C ALA A 14 -1.11 -6.29 -39.10
N VAL A 15 -2.08 -5.58 -38.52
CA VAL A 15 -2.26 -5.51 -37.07
C VAL A 15 -2.68 -6.90 -36.63
N ALA A 16 -1.72 -7.70 -36.16
CA ALA A 16 -2.02 -8.88 -35.40
C ALA A 16 -2.69 -8.42 -34.09
N ARG A 17 -4.01 -8.56 -34.02
CA ARG A 17 -4.71 -8.56 -32.72
C ARG A 17 -4.16 -9.77 -31.97
N ALA A 18 -3.19 -9.52 -31.09
CA ALA A 18 -2.88 -10.45 -30.02
C ALA A 18 -4.13 -10.50 -29.13
N SER A 19 -4.96 -11.52 -29.34
CA SER A 19 -5.94 -11.93 -28.35
C SER A 19 -5.18 -12.12 -27.05
N ARG A 20 -5.45 -11.31 -26.02
CA ARG A 20 -5.00 -11.63 -24.67
C ARG A 20 -5.49 -13.04 -24.38
N PHE A 21 -4.58 -14.00 -24.29
CA PHE A 21 -4.89 -15.28 -23.70
C PHE A 21 -5.20 -14.98 -22.24
N LEU A 22 -6.48 -14.78 -21.93
CA LEU A 22 -7.01 -14.95 -20.59
C LEU A 22 -6.79 -16.44 -20.27
N ASN A 23 -5.62 -16.75 -19.74
CA ASN A 23 -5.41 -17.99 -19.01
C ASN A 23 -6.27 -17.87 -17.75
N HIS A 24 -7.56 -18.18 -17.86
CA HIS A 24 -8.32 -18.59 -16.70
C HIS A 24 -7.84 -20.01 -16.40
N PRO A 25 -7.00 -20.25 -15.39
CA PRO A 25 -6.74 -21.62 -14.99
C PRO A 25 -8.08 -22.21 -14.57
N SER A 26 -8.54 -23.20 -15.33
CA SER A 26 -9.69 -24.00 -14.96
C SER A 26 -9.49 -24.54 -13.55
N ARG A 27 -10.53 -24.49 -12.72
CA ARG A 27 -10.62 -24.98 -11.34
C ARG A 27 -10.01 -26.37 -11.18
N VAL A 28 -8.70 -26.45 -10.98
CA VAL A 28 -8.05 -27.61 -10.41
C VAL A 28 -8.07 -27.35 -8.92
N LEU A 29 -9.04 -27.97 -8.23
CA LEU A 29 -8.97 -28.18 -6.79
C LEU A 29 -7.68 -28.96 -6.50
N ARG A 30 -6.55 -28.27 -6.38
CA ARG A 30 -5.32 -28.87 -5.89
C ARG A 30 -5.62 -29.32 -4.48
N ARG A 31 -5.53 -30.64 -4.26
CA ARG A 31 -5.90 -31.29 -3.00
C ARG A 31 -5.10 -30.76 -1.81
N ASN A 32 -3.95 -30.14 -2.07
CA ASN A 32 -3.19 -29.31 -1.15
C ASN A 32 -2.81 -28.00 -1.87
N PRO A 33 -3.19 -26.84 -1.32
CA PRO A 33 -2.72 -25.55 -1.82
C PRO A 33 -1.19 -25.46 -1.65
N PRO A 34 -0.47 -24.74 -2.53
CA PRO A 34 0.99 -24.61 -2.42
C PRO A 34 1.39 -23.95 -1.09
N THR A 35 2.46 -24.44 -0.47
CA THR A 35 3.07 -23.79 0.70
C THR A 35 3.79 -22.51 0.24
N PRO A 36 3.70 -21.40 1.00
CA PRO A 36 4.44 -20.19 0.67
C PRO A 36 5.94 -20.46 0.72
N SER A 37 6.69 -19.85 -0.20
CA SER A 37 8.15 -19.89 -0.19
C SER A 37 8.72 -18.63 0.44
N ALA A 38 9.96 -18.72 0.92
CA ALA A 38 10.79 -17.55 1.10
C ALA A 38 11.07 -16.86 -0.25
N TYR A 39 11.80 -15.74 -0.23
CA TYR A 39 12.20 -15.01 -1.43
C TYR A 39 12.87 -15.94 -2.46
N PRO A 40 12.33 -16.08 -3.68
CA PRO A 40 12.76 -17.13 -4.61
C PRO A 40 13.97 -16.75 -5.50
N LEU A 41 14.40 -15.48 -5.51
CA LEU A 41 15.51 -15.01 -6.36
C LEU A 41 16.86 -14.92 -5.63
N GLY A 42 16.93 -15.28 -4.34
CA GLY A 42 18.17 -15.18 -3.57
C GLY A 42 17.95 -15.37 -2.07
N ASP A 43 18.73 -14.65 -1.28
CA ASP A 43 18.60 -14.65 0.18
C ASP A 43 17.52 -13.65 0.60
N ALA A 44 16.57 -14.12 1.42
CA ALA A 44 15.59 -13.23 2.05
C ALA A 44 16.25 -12.39 3.15
N CYS A 45 15.78 -11.16 3.34
CA CYS A 45 16.17 -10.37 4.52
C CYS A 45 15.36 -10.75 5.76
N GLY A 46 15.66 -10.09 6.89
CA GLY A 46 14.93 -10.33 8.14
C GLY A 46 13.45 -10.00 8.01
N HIS A 47 12.59 -10.98 8.30
CA HIS A 47 11.13 -10.84 8.32
C HIS A 47 10.51 -10.39 6.98
N GLU A 48 11.13 -10.75 5.86
CA GLU A 48 10.54 -10.60 4.54
C GLU A 48 9.27 -11.44 4.37
N TRP A 49 8.35 -10.96 3.53
CA TRP A 49 7.13 -11.66 3.17
C TRP A 49 7.36 -13.07 2.64
N GLN A 50 6.29 -13.86 2.69
CA GLN A 50 6.23 -15.14 2.02
C GLN A 50 5.55 -15.00 0.67
N TYR A 51 5.98 -15.79 -0.32
CA TYR A 51 5.53 -15.64 -1.70
C TYR A 51 4.79 -16.88 -2.18
N LEU A 52 3.73 -16.67 -2.96
CA LEU A 52 2.93 -17.70 -3.61
C LEU A 52 2.73 -17.39 -5.08
N ASN A 53 2.80 -18.45 -5.90
CA ASN A 53 2.45 -18.43 -7.32
C ASN A 53 3.24 -17.44 -8.21
N PHE A 54 4.44 -17.04 -7.78
CA PHE A 54 5.41 -16.38 -8.66
C PHE A 54 6.23 -17.41 -9.43
N ASN A 55 6.45 -17.15 -10.72
CA ASN A 55 7.39 -17.87 -11.55
C ASN A 55 8.70 -17.06 -11.69
N PRO A 56 9.79 -17.42 -10.99
CA PRO A 56 11.03 -16.64 -11.04
C PRO A 56 11.73 -16.68 -12.41
N ASP A 57 11.33 -17.58 -13.31
CA ASP A 57 11.83 -17.66 -14.69
C ASP A 57 11.02 -16.78 -15.68
N ASP A 58 9.94 -16.12 -15.23
CA ASP A 58 9.20 -15.13 -16.02
C ASP A 58 9.67 -13.71 -15.68
N ASP A 59 10.06 -12.94 -16.70
CA ASP A 59 10.62 -11.59 -16.52
C ASP A 59 9.69 -10.64 -15.74
N THR A 60 8.36 -10.81 -15.86
CA THR A 60 7.37 -9.96 -15.16
C THR A 60 7.30 -10.32 -13.70
N ASP A 61 7.14 -11.61 -13.39
CA ASP A 61 7.10 -12.11 -12.02
C ASP A 61 8.44 -11.86 -11.31
N GLU A 62 9.58 -12.00 -12.01
CA GLU A 62 10.90 -11.64 -11.50
C GLU A 62 10.96 -10.16 -11.12
N ALA A 63 10.47 -9.26 -11.99
CA ALA A 63 10.43 -7.83 -11.71
C ALA A 63 9.53 -7.50 -10.51
N HIS A 64 8.35 -8.12 -10.41
CA HIS A 64 7.45 -7.97 -9.26
C HIS A 64 8.12 -8.43 -7.96
N LEU A 65 8.75 -9.62 -7.98
CA LEU A 65 9.51 -10.15 -6.84
C LEU A 65 10.63 -9.19 -6.41
N ARG A 66 11.34 -8.57 -7.35
CA ARG A 66 12.36 -7.55 -7.04
C ARG A 66 11.74 -6.33 -6.36
N THR A 67 10.64 -5.79 -6.87
CA THR A 67 9.94 -4.66 -6.23
C THR A 67 9.52 -5.01 -4.80
N LEU A 68 8.90 -6.19 -4.59
CA LEU A 68 8.47 -6.64 -3.27
C LEU A 68 9.66 -6.81 -2.30
N HIS A 69 10.77 -7.36 -2.79
CA HIS A 69 12.00 -7.51 -2.02
C HIS A 69 12.62 -6.16 -1.65
N ASP A 70 12.74 -5.25 -2.62
CA ASP A 70 13.42 -3.97 -2.45
C ASP A 70 12.70 -3.08 -1.43
N ILE A 71 11.37 -3.09 -1.36
CA ILE A 71 10.64 -2.28 -0.36
C ILE A 71 10.82 -2.79 1.08
N ILE A 72 11.03 -4.10 1.27
CA ILE A 72 11.23 -4.69 2.60
C ILE A 72 12.71 -4.67 2.97
N CYS A 73 13.57 -5.17 2.10
CA CYS A 73 15.00 -5.36 2.34
C CYS A 73 15.84 -4.11 2.07
N GLY A 74 15.29 -3.12 1.36
CA GLY A 74 15.88 -1.79 1.21
C GLY A 74 15.51 -0.81 2.35
N ASP A 75 14.91 -1.31 3.43
CA ASP A 75 14.45 -0.55 4.61
C ASP A 75 13.34 0.50 4.33
N GLU A 76 12.82 0.62 3.09
CA GLU A 76 11.81 1.64 2.75
C GLU A 76 10.53 1.49 3.58
N MET A 77 9.96 0.29 3.63
CA MET A 77 8.75 0.03 4.41
C MET A 77 8.97 0.23 5.91
N ARG A 78 10.13 -0.18 6.42
CA ARG A 78 10.52 0.03 7.82
C ARG A 78 10.61 1.52 8.12
N ALA A 79 11.25 2.30 7.25
CA ALA A 79 11.38 3.74 7.40
C ALA A 79 10.01 4.43 7.39
N ILE A 80 9.16 4.13 6.41
CA ILE A 80 7.80 4.70 6.30
C ILE A 80 7.01 4.43 7.59
N SER A 81 6.96 3.18 8.02
CA SER A 81 6.22 2.79 9.23
C SER A 81 6.81 3.43 10.50
N SER A 82 8.15 3.50 10.61
CA SER A 82 8.82 4.11 11.77
C SER A 82 8.57 5.61 11.87
N TYR A 83 8.61 6.34 10.74
CA TYR A 83 8.33 7.78 10.75
C TYR A 83 6.85 8.07 11.00
N GLY A 84 5.94 7.22 10.53
CA GLY A 84 4.54 7.28 10.94
C GLY A 84 4.37 7.06 12.45
N GLN A 85 5.04 6.05 13.01
CA GLN A 85 5.05 5.77 14.44
C GLN A 85 5.60 6.96 15.26
N PHE A 86 6.72 7.56 14.86
CA PHE A 86 7.29 8.74 15.51
C PHE A 86 6.36 9.96 15.41
N SER A 87 5.73 10.14 14.25
CA SER A 87 4.74 11.20 14.06
C SER A 87 3.56 11.05 15.02
N ALA A 88 3.07 9.84 15.25
CA ALA A 88 2.02 9.57 16.23
C ALA A 88 2.48 9.79 17.67
N GLN A 89 3.65 9.26 18.03
CA GLN A 89 4.23 9.40 19.37
C GLN A 89 4.42 10.87 19.78
N ASP A 90 4.93 11.69 18.87
CA ASP A 90 5.25 13.10 19.14
C ASP A 90 4.13 14.06 18.70
N VAL A 91 3.00 13.51 18.22
CA VAL A 91 1.82 14.25 17.75
C VAL A 91 2.18 15.32 16.71
N LEU A 92 2.96 14.93 15.71
CA LEU A 92 3.49 15.83 14.69
C LEU A 92 2.44 16.16 13.61
N ALA A 93 2.76 17.14 12.76
CA ALA A 93 1.83 17.61 11.74
C ALA A 93 1.32 16.49 10.79
N PRO A 94 2.12 15.51 10.34
CA PRO A 94 1.59 14.37 9.59
C PRO A 94 0.53 13.60 10.38
N TYR A 95 0.73 13.33 11.68
CA TYR A 95 -0.28 12.66 12.51
C TYR A 95 -1.59 13.45 12.56
N LYS A 96 -1.49 14.74 12.89
CA LYS A 96 -2.66 15.63 13.04
C LYS A 96 -3.48 15.82 11.77
N ARG A 97 -2.94 15.47 10.59
CA ARG A 97 -3.67 15.51 9.31
C ARG A 97 -4.56 14.30 9.10
N TYR A 98 -4.32 13.18 9.81
CA TYR A 98 -4.99 11.91 9.51
C TYR A 98 -5.61 11.23 10.74
N PHE A 99 -5.26 11.66 11.95
CA PHE A 99 -5.79 11.10 13.19
C PHE A 99 -6.15 12.21 14.20
N PRO A 100 -7.17 12.00 15.04
CA PRO A 100 -7.52 12.91 16.12
C PRO A 100 -6.46 12.91 17.22
N GLU A 101 -6.35 14.01 17.97
CA GLU A 101 -5.50 14.03 19.17
C GLU A 101 -6.24 13.38 20.34
N SER A 102 -5.56 12.48 21.04
CA SER A 102 -5.98 11.88 22.32
C SER A 102 -6.46 12.92 23.32
N ASP A 103 -7.45 12.51 24.09
CA ASP A 103 -7.97 13.24 25.23
C ASP A 103 -8.03 12.34 26.49
N GLU A 104 -8.88 12.67 27.46
CA GLU A 104 -9.00 11.89 28.70
C GLU A 104 -9.71 10.54 28.50
N GLU A 105 -10.47 10.38 27.41
CA GLU A 105 -11.29 9.20 27.13
C GLU A 105 -10.64 8.30 26.07
N ASP A 106 -9.93 8.89 25.10
CA ASP A 106 -9.40 8.17 23.93
C ASP A 106 -7.86 8.24 23.77
N ASP A 107 -7.23 7.08 23.56
CA ASP A 107 -5.76 6.93 23.41
C ASP A 107 -5.31 6.71 21.95
N PHE A 108 -5.87 7.52 21.04
CA PHE A 108 -5.61 7.53 19.59
C PHE A 108 -4.11 7.40 19.23
N GLN A 109 -3.26 8.23 19.85
CA GLN A 109 -1.82 8.25 19.57
C GLN A 109 -1.18 6.90 19.89
N THR A 110 -1.55 6.28 21.01
CA THR A 110 -0.98 4.99 21.41
C THR A 110 -1.44 3.88 20.49
N HIS A 111 -2.71 3.85 20.10
CA HIS A 111 -3.23 2.87 19.15
C HIS A 111 -2.45 2.93 17.82
N VAL A 112 -2.32 4.13 17.25
CA VAL A 112 -1.62 4.33 15.98
C VAL A 112 -0.13 3.96 16.09
N LYS A 113 0.52 4.40 17.18
CA LYS A 113 1.93 4.08 17.45
C LYS A 113 2.16 2.58 17.61
N ASP A 114 1.28 1.87 18.32
CA ASP A 114 1.44 0.43 18.55
C ASP A 114 1.19 -0.38 17.27
N VAL A 115 0.21 0.00 16.45
CA VAL A 115 -0.03 -0.58 15.12
C VAL A 115 1.18 -0.42 14.21
N LEU A 116 1.70 0.80 14.07
CA LEU A 116 2.87 1.04 13.20
C LEU A 116 4.15 0.45 13.78
N GLY A 117 4.27 0.38 15.11
CA GLY A 117 5.37 -0.29 15.79
C GLY A 117 5.43 -1.80 15.54
N LEU A 118 4.28 -2.47 15.33
CA LEU A 118 4.26 -3.86 14.89
C LEU A 118 4.89 -4.04 13.50
N ILE A 119 4.60 -3.13 12.57
CA ILE A 119 5.13 -3.19 11.20
C ILE A 119 6.60 -2.76 11.20
N ALA A 120 6.95 -1.63 11.81
CA ALA A 120 8.32 -1.10 11.85
C ALA A 120 9.29 -2.02 12.61
N GLY A 121 8.78 -2.73 13.62
CA GLY A 121 9.55 -3.45 14.62
C GLY A 121 9.68 -2.63 15.90
N MET A 122 9.44 -3.28 17.06
CA MET A 122 9.39 -2.60 18.36
C MET A 122 10.76 -2.35 19.00
N SER A 123 11.85 -2.80 18.36
CA SER A 123 13.21 -2.56 18.84
C SER A 123 14.07 -1.84 17.79
N ASP A 124 14.67 -0.74 18.20
CA ASP A 124 15.69 -0.02 17.42
C ASP A 124 16.90 -0.91 17.07
N THR A 125 17.07 -2.05 17.77
CA THR A 125 18.19 -2.98 17.59
C THR A 125 17.91 -4.13 16.63
N ASP A 126 16.66 -4.35 16.23
CA ASP A 126 16.30 -5.52 15.42
C ASP A 126 16.86 -5.44 13.99
N GLY A 127 17.24 -4.25 13.53
CA GLY A 127 17.91 -4.05 12.24
C GLY A 127 17.08 -4.44 11.01
N ALA A 128 15.84 -4.92 11.22
CA ALA A 128 14.92 -5.44 10.23
C ALA A 128 13.51 -4.88 10.50
N ILE A 129 12.62 -5.07 9.54
CA ILE A 129 11.19 -4.81 9.70
C ILE A 129 10.59 -5.71 10.80
N GLY A 130 9.43 -5.36 11.34
CA GLY A 130 8.79 -6.11 12.42
C GLY A 130 8.47 -7.56 12.03
N SER A 131 8.62 -8.47 12.99
CA SER A 131 8.49 -9.92 12.73
C SER A 131 7.12 -10.35 12.23
N ILE A 132 6.08 -9.55 12.48
CA ILE A 132 4.74 -9.81 11.98
C ILE A 132 4.69 -9.78 10.45
N VAL A 133 5.50 -8.92 9.81
CA VAL A 133 5.54 -8.77 8.35
C VAL A 133 5.99 -10.07 7.71
N GLY A 134 6.92 -10.81 8.32
CA GLY A 134 7.39 -12.10 7.82
C GLY A 134 6.34 -13.23 7.89
N THR A 135 5.18 -12.96 8.47
CA THR A 135 4.03 -13.88 8.49
C THR A 135 3.04 -13.63 7.34
N PHE A 136 3.12 -12.47 6.69
CA PHE A 136 2.20 -12.13 5.60
C PHE A 136 2.58 -12.87 4.33
N VAL A 137 1.57 -13.16 3.52
CA VAL A 137 1.68 -13.91 2.28
C VAL A 137 1.26 -13.04 1.12
N VAL A 138 2.14 -12.86 0.13
CA VAL A 138 1.82 -12.22 -1.14
C VAL A 138 1.57 -13.32 -2.18
N ASP A 139 0.40 -13.30 -2.80
CA ASP A 139 -0.02 -14.25 -3.82
C ASP A 139 -0.12 -13.54 -5.17
N ASN A 140 0.60 -14.04 -6.18
CA ASN A 140 0.59 -13.45 -7.52
C ASN A 140 -0.68 -13.79 -8.32
N LEU A 141 -1.50 -14.74 -7.83
CA LEU A 141 -2.81 -15.01 -8.45
C LEU A 141 -3.86 -14.07 -7.89
N ASP A 142 -4.72 -13.54 -8.76
CA ASP A 142 -5.95 -12.86 -8.37
C ASP A 142 -6.94 -13.88 -7.78
N PHE A 143 -6.72 -14.24 -6.51
CA PHE A 143 -7.42 -15.30 -5.82
C PHE A 143 -8.85 -14.90 -5.42
N GLY A 144 -9.08 -13.62 -5.14
CA GLY A 144 -10.38 -13.02 -4.86
C GLY A 144 -11.36 -13.12 -6.02
N ALA A 145 -10.89 -13.21 -7.27
CA ALA A 145 -11.74 -13.48 -8.43
C ALA A 145 -12.50 -14.82 -8.37
N ASN A 146 -12.09 -15.73 -7.47
CA ASN A 146 -12.78 -17.00 -7.25
C ASN A 146 -13.89 -16.92 -6.20
N ASP A 147 -13.97 -15.82 -5.46
CA ASP A 147 -14.98 -15.56 -4.45
C ASP A 147 -16.08 -14.70 -5.09
N GLY A 148 -17.30 -15.23 -5.16
CA GLY A 148 -18.41 -14.64 -5.93
C GLY A 148 -18.82 -13.22 -5.51
N ASP A 149 -18.37 -12.77 -4.33
CA ASP A 149 -18.61 -11.44 -3.74
C ASP A 149 -17.29 -10.78 -3.26
N GLY A 150 -16.12 -11.30 -3.68
CA GLY A 150 -14.80 -10.83 -3.22
C GLY A 150 -14.19 -9.75 -4.11
N THR A 151 -13.49 -8.80 -3.49
CA THR A 151 -12.64 -7.82 -4.18
C THR A 151 -11.63 -8.55 -5.07
N ASN A 152 -11.45 -8.05 -6.29
CA ASN A 152 -10.55 -8.63 -7.29
C ASN A 152 -10.06 -7.56 -8.27
N CYS A 153 -9.12 -7.92 -9.16
CA CYS A 153 -8.51 -6.95 -10.07
C CYS A 153 -9.34 -6.64 -11.33
N ALA A 154 -10.57 -7.19 -11.46
CA ALA A 154 -11.45 -6.86 -12.57
C ALA A 154 -12.15 -5.51 -12.39
N GLU A 155 -12.26 -5.03 -11.15
CA GLU A 155 -12.79 -3.71 -10.84
C GLU A 155 -11.76 -2.63 -11.22
N GLU A 156 -12.17 -1.70 -12.08
CA GLU A 156 -11.31 -0.62 -12.57
C GLU A 156 -10.81 0.24 -11.40
N GLY A 157 -9.50 0.49 -11.36
CA GLY A 157 -8.87 1.29 -10.33
C GLY A 157 -8.37 0.51 -9.11
N THR A 158 -8.73 -0.77 -8.94
CA THR A 158 -8.21 -1.61 -7.86
C THR A 158 -6.69 -1.74 -7.95
N LEU A 159 -6.00 -1.35 -6.88
CA LEU A 159 -4.54 -1.40 -6.80
C LEU A 159 -4.06 -2.71 -6.18
N ALA A 160 -4.72 -3.14 -5.12
CA ALA A 160 -4.45 -4.38 -4.40
C ALA A 160 -5.66 -4.74 -3.55
N TYR A 161 -5.60 -5.89 -2.89
CA TYR A 161 -6.53 -6.26 -1.83
C TYR A 161 -5.91 -7.29 -0.87
N THR A 162 -6.46 -7.34 0.34
CA THR A 162 -6.11 -8.30 1.37
C THR A 162 -7.35 -9.05 1.83
N LEU A 163 -7.35 -10.38 1.67
CA LEU A 163 -8.50 -11.23 1.97
C LEU A 163 -8.06 -12.59 2.51
N THR A 164 -8.97 -13.27 3.21
CA THR A 164 -8.81 -14.70 3.52
C THR A 164 -9.26 -15.54 2.33
N ASP A 165 -8.33 -16.22 1.67
CA ASP A 165 -8.60 -17.11 0.54
C ASP A 165 -9.51 -18.27 0.97
N GLN A 166 -10.66 -18.43 0.31
CA GLN A 166 -11.62 -19.47 0.67
C GLN A 166 -11.12 -20.90 0.39
N LEU A 167 -10.14 -21.07 -0.50
CA LEU A 167 -9.58 -22.38 -0.86
C LEU A 167 -8.63 -22.92 0.19
N ASP A 168 -7.81 -22.07 0.81
CA ASP A 168 -6.77 -22.49 1.74
C ASP A 168 -6.83 -21.85 3.14
N LYS A 169 -7.77 -20.92 3.34
CA LYS A 169 -8.05 -20.24 4.60
C LYS A 169 -6.89 -19.41 5.14
N ARG A 170 -5.95 -19.01 4.27
CA ARG A 170 -4.89 -18.07 4.61
C ARG A 170 -5.32 -16.66 4.23
N GLU A 171 -4.99 -15.72 5.10
CA GLU A 171 -4.99 -14.29 4.79
C GLU A 171 -3.80 -13.99 3.88
N LYS A 172 -4.04 -13.25 2.80
CA LYS A 172 -3.07 -12.99 1.73
C LYS A 172 -3.28 -11.60 1.14
N ILE A 173 -2.21 -11.04 0.59
CA ILE A 173 -2.22 -9.82 -0.24
C ILE A 173 -2.12 -10.24 -1.70
N HIS A 174 -2.90 -9.59 -2.56
CA HIS A 174 -2.67 -9.59 -4.00
C HIS A 174 -2.52 -8.16 -4.50
N PHE A 175 -1.50 -7.92 -5.33
CA PHE A 175 -1.25 -6.63 -5.97
C PHE A 175 -1.66 -6.68 -7.44
N CYS A 176 -2.63 -5.85 -7.82
CA CYS A 176 -3.15 -5.77 -9.20
C CYS A 176 -2.19 -5.03 -10.14
N ASP A 177 -2.34 -5.24 -11.45
CA ASP A 177 -1.52 -4.62 -12.50
C ASP A 177 -1.21 -3.11 -12.30
N PRO A 178 -2.16 -2.24 -11.92
CA PRO A 178 -1.89 -0.82 -11.76
C PRO A 178 -0.88 -0.49 -10.65
N SER A 179 -0.79 -1.31 -9.59
CA SER A 179 0.13 -1.08 -8.47
C SER A 179 1.59 -1.12 -8.91
N TRP A 180 1.95 -2.06 -9.79
CA TRP A 180 3.32 -2.26 -10.28
C TRP A 180 3.85 -1.08 -11.11
N THR A 181 2.98 -0.15 -11.51
CA THR A 181 3.37 1.09 -12.19
C THR A 181 3.78 2.21 -11.23
N ARG A 182 3.57 2.03 -9.93
CA ARG A 182 3.98 2.99 -8.90
C ARG A 182 5.46 2.83 -8.58
N GLY A 183 6.15 3.95 -8.47
CA GLY A 183 7.55 3.99 -8.07
C GLY A 183 7.76 3.75 -6.58
N SER A 184 9.03 3.72 -6.17
CA SER A 184 9.44 3.74 -4.76
C SER A 184 9.18 5.12 -4.14
N ALA A 185 8.88 5.17 -2.84
CA ALA A 185 8.79 6.45 -2.11
C ALA A 185 10.13 7.21 -2.11
N GLY A 186 11.24 6.47 -2.18
CA GLY A 186 12.59 6.98 -2.39
C GLY A 186 12.78 7.79 -3.68
N ASP A 187 11.95 7.58 -4.70
CA ASP A 187 12.05 8.26 -6.00
C ASP A 187 11.20 9.53 -6.12
N VAL A 188 10.33 9.80 -5.14
CA VAL A 188 9.47 11.01 -5.14
C VAL A 188 10.29 12.30 -5.26
N ASP A 189 10.01 13.11 -6.28
CA ASP A 189 10.66 14.41 -6.50
C ASP A 189 10.05 15.48 -5.59
N CYS A 190 10.80 15.85 -4.55
CA CYS A 190 10.43 16.87 -3.57
C CYS A 190 10.07 18.23 -4.19
N ALA A 191 10.63 18.59 -5.35
CA ALA A 191 10.36 19.88 -5.99
C ALA A 191 9.01 19.91 -6.74
N SER A 192 8.43 18.74 -7.01
CA SER A 192 7.17 18.58 -7.76
C SER A 192 5.92 18.54 -6.87
N LEU A 193 6.13 18.43 -5.55
CA LEU A 193 5.08 18.25 -4.56
C LEU A 193 4.25 19.53 -4.35
N ASP A 194 2.99 19.34 -3.98
CA ASP A 194 2.10 20.39 -3.54
C ASP A 194 2.49 20.90 -2.14
N PRO A 195 1.99 22.06 -1.68
CA PRO A 195 2.24 22.53 -0.32
C PRO A 195 1.55 21.72 0.79
N TYR A 196 0.78 20.69 0.40
CA TYR A 196 0.08 19.71 1.22
C TYR A 196 0.37 18.29 0.70
N PRO A 197 0.23 17.23 1.53
CA PRO A 197 0.38 15.86 1.06
C PRO A 197 -0.74 15.50 0.05
N SER A 198 -0.35 15.14 -1.17
CA SER A 198 -1.27 14.83 -2.29
C SER A 198 -0.89 13.52 -2.96
N THR A 199 -1.72 13.02 -3.88
CA THR A 199 -1.44 11.78 -4.64
C THR A 199 -0.16 11.85 -5.50
N LYS A 200 0.49 13.01 -5.62
CA LYS A 200 1.81 13.13 -6.25
C LYS A 200 2.93 12.39 -5.51
N MET A 201 2.75 12.12 -4.22
CA MET A 201 3.71 11.32 -3.45
C MET A 201 3.42 9.82 -3.53
N ASP A 202 2.34 9.41 -4.21
CA ASP A 202 1.89 8.02 -4.25
C ASP A 202 2.98 7.05 -4.71
N SER A 203 3.07 5.91 -4.04
CA SER A 203 4.15 4.94 -4.21
C SER A 203 3.67 3.52 -3.97
N PHE A 204 4.43 2.54 -4.46
CA PHE A 204 4.13 1.13 -4.22
C PHE A 204 4.12 0.81 -2.72
N SER A 205 5.04 1.38 -1.95
CA SER A 205 5.12 1.17 -0.50
C SER A 205 3.90 1.68 0.27
N ARG A 206 3.21 2.72 -0.22
CA ARG A 206 1.95 3.17 0.37
C ARG A 206 0.83 2.17 0.13
N ILE A 207 0.73 1.61 -1.09
CA ILE A 207 -0.20 0.51 -1.38
C ILE A 207 0.11 -0.67 -0.47
N ALA A 208 1.36 -1.10 -0.42
CA ALA A 208 1.79 -2.22 0.42
C ALA A 208 1.46 -2.01 1.90
N LEU A 209 1.71 -0.82 2.45
CA LEU A 209 1.41 -0.52 3.85
C LEU A 209 -0.10 -0.54 4.12
N HIS A 210 -0.90 0.04 3.22
CA HIS A 210 -2.37 -0.03 3.29
C HIS A 210 -2.83 -1.50 3.42
N GLU A 211 -2.37 -2.37 2.51
CA GLU A 211 -2.74 -3.78 2.53
C GLU A 211 -2.28 -4.52 3.79
N MET A 212 -1.10 -4.20 4.32
CA MET A 212 -0.64 -4.76 5.59
C MET A 212 -1.59 -4.43 6.75
N MET A 213 -2.20 -3.24 6.75
CA MET A 213 -3.09 -2.83 7.85
C MET A 213 -4.31 -3.74 7.96
N HIS A 214 -4.80 -4.27 6.84
CA HIS A 214 -5.94 -5.17 6.82
C HIS A 214 -5.68 -6.54 7.44
N TYR A 215 -4.42 -6.93 7.70
CA TYR A 215 -4.19 -8.22 8.33
C TYR A 215 -4.83 -8.30 9.72
N SER A 216 -5.57 -9.38 9.95
CA SER A 216 -6.20 -9.70 11.24
C SER A 216 -5.22 -9.79 12.42
N SER A 217 -3.93 -9.91 12.12
CA SER A 217 -2.83 -9.94 13.08
C SER A 217 -2.23 -8.57 13.41
N VAL A 218 -2.74 -7.49 12.83
CA VAL A 218 -2.28 -6.11 13.05
C VAL A 218 -3.17 -5.42 14.08
N GLY A 219 -4.26 -4.76 13.67
CA GLY A 219 -5.12 -3.98 14.57
C GLY A 219 -5.58 -4.77 15.81
N PRO A 220 -6.17 -5.97 15.68
CA PRO A 220 -6.68 -6.75 16.81
C PRO A 220 -5.61 -7.20 17.82
N GLN A 221 -4.33 -7.25 17.42
CA GLN A 221 -3.21 -7.68 18.27
C GLN A 221 -2.50 -6.52 18.97
N THR A 222 -3.02 -5.29 18.83
CA THR A 222 -2.46 -4.07 19.43
C THR A 222 -3.36 -3.52 20.53
N SER A 223 -3.05 -2.33 21.02
CA SER A 223 -3.93 -1.57 21.89
C SER A 223 -5.27 -1.20 21.22
N LEU A 224 -5.31 -1.06 19.90
CA LEU A 224 -6.53 -0.78 19.11
C LEU A 224 -7.60 -1.87 19.28
N LYS A 225 -7.20 -3.16 19.28
CA LYS A 225 -8.10 -4.33 19.43
C LYS A 225 -9.23 -4.45 18.40
N GLU A 226 -9.18 -3.67 17.33
CA GLU A 226 -10.16 -3.65 16.25
C GLU A 226 -9.52 -3.97 14.91
N GLN A 227 -10.33 -4.46 13.98
CA GLN A 227 -9.92 -4.72 12.61
C GLN A 227 -9.79 -3.39 11.86
N ILE A 228 -8.67 -3.18 11.18
CA ILE A 228 -8.50 -2.05 10.27
C ILE A 228 -9.07 -2.44 8.90
N VAL A 229 -9.91 -1.57 8.35
CA VAL A 229 -10.75 -1.76 7.15
C VAL A 229 -10.67 -0.52 6.26
N ASP A 230 -11.38 -0.54 5.13
CA ASP A 230 -11.61 0.66 4.32
C ASP A 230 -12.86 1.37 4.80
N VAL A 231 -12.67 2.50 5.46
CA VAL A 231 -13.78 3.31 5.96
C VAL A 231 -14.29 4.21 4.85
N LYS A 232 -15.56 4.57 4.93
CA LYS A 232 -16.25 5.43 3.97
C LYS A 232 -16.51 6.80 4.55
N ASN A 233 -16.43 7.84 3.72
CA ASN A 233 -16.96 9.15 4.07
C ASN A 233 -18.51 9.14 4.01
N GLU A 234 -19.13 10.28 4.33
CA GLU A 234 -20.59 10.45 4.34
C GLU A 234 -21.27 10.18 2.99
N ASP A 235 -20.56 10.36 1.88
CA ASP A 235 -21.04 10.05 0.52
C ASP A 235 -21.02 8.54 0.21
N LEU A 236 -20.70 7.70 1.21
CA LEU A 236 -20.59 6.24 1.12
C LEU A 236 -19.47 5.76 0.19
N GLN A 237 -18.59 6.67 -0.24
CA GLN A 237 -17.38 6.32 -0.98
C GLN A 237 -16.25 6.01 0.01
N PRO A 238 -15.36 5.06 -0.33
CA PRO A 238 -14.17 4.81 0.47
C PRO A 238 -13.35 6.09 0.65
N ALA A 239 -12.81 6.26 1.85
CA ALA A 239 -11.98 7.39 2.20
C ALA A 239 -10.55 7.20 1.67
N TYR A 240 -10.43 7.07 0.34
CA TYR A 240 -9.15 6.92 -0.35
C TYR A 240 -8.56 8.28 -0.74
N ASP A 241 -7.24 8.38 -0.67
CA ASP A 241 -6.45 9.60 -0.95
C ASP A 241 -6.48 10.67 0.16
N PRO A 242 -5.45 11.54 0.23
CA PRO A 242 -5.29 12.47 1.35
C PRO A 242 -6.49 13.37 1.67
N PRO A 243 -7.22 13.95 0.69
CA PRO A 243 -8.41 14.77 0.99
C PRO A 243 -9.51 14.01 1.73
N ARG A 244 -9.83 12.79 1.28
CA ARG A 244 -10.92 11.99 1.83
C ARG A 244 -10.58 11.42 3.20
N VAL A 245 -9.34 10.97 3.38
CA VAL A 245 -8.81 10.55 4.68
C VAL A 245 -8.81 11.72 5.67
N HIS A 246 -8.33 12.90 5.26
CA HIS A 246 -8.38 14.09 6.11
C HIS A 246 -9.82 14.47 6.48
N GLY A 247 -10.76 14.27 5.54
CA GLY A 247 -12.19 14.48 5.76
C GLY A 247 -12.80 13.63 6.87
N LEU A 248 -12.22 12.48 7.20
CA LEU A 248 -12.68 11.65 8.34
C LEU A 248 -12.46 12.32 9.70
N LEU A 249 -11.67 13.40 9.77
CA LEU A 249 -11.48 14.19 10.98
C LEU A 249 -12.55 15.28 11.17
N ASP A 250 -13.43 15.50 10.20
CA ASP A 250 -14.43 16.56 10.28
C ASP A 250 -15.46 16.24 11.39
N PRO A 251 -15.54 17.04 12.47
CA PRO A 251 -16.49 16.82 13.55
C PRO A 251 -17.96 16.92 13.11
N ALA A 252 -18.22 17.48 11.93
CA ALA A 252 -19.56 17.56 11.34
C ALA A 252 -20.03 16.22 10.74
N GLN A 253 -19.13 15.23 10.59
CA GLN A 253 -19.50 13.84 10.33
C GLN A 253 -20.10 13.25 11.61
N ASP A 254 -21.35 13.63 11.89
CA ASP A 254 -22.11 13.25 13.07
C ASP A 254 -22.07 11.72 13.29
N ASP A 255 -21.62 11.32 14.49
CA ASP A 255 -21.66 10.00 15.14
C ASP A 255 -20.44 9.04 15.11
N ASN A 256 -19.24 9.38 14.61
CA ASN A 256 -18.03 8.65 15.05
C ASN A 256 -16.68 9.36 14.73
N PRO A 257 -15.85 9.74 15.73
CA PRO A 257 -14.44 10.15 15.53
C PRO A 257 -13.45 8.97 15.40
N ALA A 258 -13.91 7.73 15.61
CA ALA A 258 -13.13 6.50 15.43
C ALA A 258 -12.88 6.00 13.98
N PRO A 259 -13.42 6.56 12.87
CA PRO A 259 -13.22 5.97 11.55
C PRO A 259 -11.76 6.04 11.11
N THR A 260 -10.97 7.00 11.61
CA THR A 260 -9.57 7.11 11.20
C THR A 260 -8.69 6.00 11.75
N GLU A 261 -8.88 5.56 12.99
CA GLU A 261 -8.09 4.49 13.63
C GLU A 261 -8.32 3.11 13.02
N ILE A 262 -9.49 2.90 12.44
CA ILE A 262 -9.84 1.66 11.75
C ILE A 262 -9.78 1.82 10.22
N ASN A 263 -9.25 2.93 9.69
CA ASN A 263 -9.09 3.13 8.25
C ASN A 263 -7.64 2.86 7.79
N ALA A 264 -7.44 1.89 6.90
CA ALA A 264 -6.11 1.51 6.41
C ALA A 264 -5.38 2.67 5.73
N ASP A 265 -6.11 3.48 4.95
CA ASP A 265 -5.53 4.61 4.23
C ASP A 265 -5.06 5.74 5.16
N SER A 266 -5.64 5.87 6.36
CA SER A 266 -5.15 6.81 7.39
C SER A 266 -3.72 6.50 7.81
N TYR A 267 -3.40 5.23 8.05
CA TYR A 267 -2.04 4.79 8.39
C TYR A 267 -1.09 4.96 7.21
N ALA A 268 -1.52 4.54 6.02
CA ALA A 268 -0.68 4.54 4.83
C ALA A 268 -0.29 5.96 4.40
N TRP A 269 -1.25 6.88 4.32
CA TRP A 269 -0.99 8.26 3.94
C TRP A 269 -0.24 9.04 5.01
N MET A 270 -0.56 8.84 6.29
CA MET A 270 0.17 9.49 7.39
C MET A 270 1.64 9.08 7.43
N SER A 271 1.91 7.78 7.29
CA SER A 271 3.28 7.25 7.31
C SER A 271 4.07 7.71 6.09
N LEU A 272 3.44 7.75 4.92
CA LEU A 272 4.07 8.27 3.71
C LEU A 272 4.33 9.78 3.80
N ASP A 273 3.37 10.58 4.28
CA ASP A 273 3.57 12.00 4.57
C ASP A 273 4.77 12.19 5.50
N ALA A 274 4.81 11.46 6.62
CA ALA A 274 5.91 11.59 7.57
C ALA A 274 7.28 11.29 6.93
N TRP A 275 7.38 10.21 6.16
CA TRP A 275 8.61 9.85 5.46
C TRP A 275 9.02 10.87 4.40
N ILE A 276 8.08 11.32 3.56
CA ILE A 276 8.34 12.29 2.51
C ILE A 276 8.70 13.65 3.10
N SER A 277 8.01 14.08 4.15
CA SER A 277 8.34 15.27 4.93
C SER A 277 9.78 15.19 5.46
N ARG A 278 10.18 14.04 6.02
CA ARG A 278 11.56 13.79 6.46
C ARG A 278 12.59 13.81 5.33
N LYS A 279 12.29 13.18 4.21
CA LYS A 279 13.17 13.06 3.04
C LYS A 279 13.39 14.43 2.38
N CYS A 280 12.33 15.22 2.28
CA CYS A 280 12.32 16.46 1.53
C CYS A 280 12.66 17.71 2.36
N SER A 281 12.64 17.60 3.69
CA SER A 281 13.04 18.71 4.55
C SER A 281 14.53 19.05 4.37
N LYS A 282 14.81 20.36 4.38
CA LYS A 282 16.19 20.89 4.40
C LYS A 282 16.81 20.82 5.79
N ASP A 283 15.97 20.85 6.82
CA ASP A 283 16.36 20.65 8.21
C ASP A 283 15.66 19.41 8.74
N ALA A 284 16.46 18.39 8.98
CA ALA A 284 15.95 17.11 9.43
C ALA A 284 16.44 16.76 10.84
N GLU A 285 16.98 17.75 11.55
CA GLU A 285 17.27 17.63 12.97
C GLU A 285 15.98 17.78 13.78
N GLY A 286 15.84 17.00 14.84
CA GLY A 286 14.64 17.02 15.68
C GLY A 286 13.36 16.73 14.89
N ASN A 287 12.31 17.49 15.18
CA ASN A 287 10.96 17.32 14.61
C ASN A 287 10.61 18.36 13.54
N ASP A 288 11.58 19.20 13.13
CA ASP A 288 11.33 20.30 12.18
C ASP A 288 10.94 19.81 10.79
N TRP A 289 11.36 18.59 10.43
CA TRP A 289 10.97 17.93 9.18
C TRP A 289 9.47 17.77 9.01
N ALA A 290 8.71 17.62 10.10
CA ALA A 290 7.27 17.42 10.05
C ALA A 290 6.52 18.64 9.48
N SER A 291 7.18 19.80 9.45
CA SER A 291 6.65 21.05 8.91
C SER A 291 6.88 21.23 7.39
N PHE A 292 7.46 20.24 6.69
CA PHE A 292 7.73 20.32 5.25
C PHE A 292 6.48 20.69 4.45
N PHE A 293 5.39 19.95 4.62
CA PHE A 293 4.08 20.37 4.16
C PHE A 293 3.52 21.42 5.10
N THR A 294 3.15 22.57 4.54
CA THR A 294 2.67 23.74 5.31
C THR A 294 1.15 23.82 5.40
N GLN A 295 0.44 22.97 4.64
CA GLN A 295 -1.01 23.00 4.50
C GLN A 295 -1.58 21.59 4.74
N ASN A 296 -2.84 21.54 5.17
CA ASN A 296 -3.63 20.31 5.16
C ASN A 296 -4.06 19.98 3.73
N PRO A 297 -4.42 18.71 3.44
CA PRO A 297 -5.15 18.38 2.23
C PRO A 297 -6.38 19.30 2.05
N PRO A 298 -6.75 19.64 0.81
CA PRO A 298 -8.00 20.33 0.58
C PRO A 298 -9.18 19.48 1.08
N PRO A 299 -10.36 20.10 1.35
CA PRO A 299 -11.58 19.34 1.60
C PRO A 299 -11.85 18.36 0.46
N TYR A 300 -12.36 17.17 0.77
CA TYR A 300 -12.76 16.23 -0.28
C TYR A 300 -14.01 16.71 -0.99
N GLU A 301 -14.12 16.36 -2.27
CA GLU A 301 -15.30 16.61 -3.08
C GLU A 301 -16.26 15.43 -2.91
N HIS A 302 -17.53 15.70 -2.56
CA HIS A 302 -18.55 14.66 -2.50
C HIS A 302 -18.87 14.15 -3.91
N GLU A 303 -18.98 12.83 -4.04
CA GLU A 303 -19.51 12.23 -5.26
C GLU A 303 -21.03 12.10 -5.15
N ASP A 304 -21.74 12.66 -6.14
CA ASP A 304 -23.22 12.64 -6.27
C ASP A 304 -23.77 11.29 -6.79
#